data_AF-A0AA51FBM8-F1
#
_entry.id   AF-A0AA51FBM8-F1
#
_cell.length_a   1.000
_cell.length_b   1.000
_cell.length_c   1.000
_cell.angle_alpha   90.00
_cell.angle_beta   90.00
_cell.angle_gamma   90.00
#
_symmetry.space_group_name_H-M   'P 1'
#
loop_
_entity.id
_entity.type
_entity.pdbx_description
1 polymer ?
#
loop_
_entity_poly.entity_id
_entity_poly.type
_entity_poly.pdbx_seq_one_letter_code
_entity_poly.pdbx_strand_id
1 'polypeptide(L)'
;VNDPAKNDATAQIDEPTLSGLWELGAFGLQVPGELGGLGLNNTQYARLVEVVGAHDLGVGITLGAHQSIGFKGILLVGTPEQKAKYLPRVTGGEYAAFCLTEPSSGSDAG
;
A
#
# COMPACT_ATOMS: atom_id res chain seq x y z
N VAL A 1 15.16 -1.26 12.42
CA VAL A 1 13.72 -1.18 12.77
C VAL A 1 12.99 -2.28 12.04
N ASN A 2 13.04 -2.36 10.71
CA ASN A 2 12.67 -3.60 10.00
C ASN A 2 13.75 -4.69 10.11
N ASP A 3 13.35 -5.94 10.29
CA ASP A 3 14.19 -7.14 10.21
C ASP A 3 13.52 -8.17 9.28
N PRO A 4 13.99 -8.32 8.03
CA PRO A 4 13.34 -9.18 7.04
C PRO A 4 13.41 -10.67 7.40
N ALA A 5 14.48 -11.11 8.09
CA ALA A 5 14.62 -12.52 8.48
C ALA A 5 13.64 -12.88 9.61
N LYS A 6 13.41 -11.93 10.53
CA LYS A 6 12.37 -12.09 11.56
C LYS A 6 10.98 -12.16 10.92
N ASN A 7 10.66 -11.25 10.00
CA ASN A 7 9.36 -11.21 9.35
C ASN A 7 9.05 -12.52 8.59
N ASP A 8 10.06 -13.06 7.89
CA ASP A 8 9.98 -14.35 7.20
C ASP A 8 9.73 -15.49 8.20
N ALA A 9 10.54 -15.58 9.27
CA ALA A 9 10.42 -16.62 10.28
C ALA A 9 9.07 -16.64 11.01
N THR A 10 8.43 -15.47 11.17
CA THR A 10 7.11 -15.34 11.81
C THR A 10 5.95 -15.30 10.82
N ALA A 11 6.22 -15.30 9.51
CA ALA A 11 5.23 -15.12 8.44
C ALA A 11 4.34 -13.86 8.60
N GLN A 12 4.86 -12.83 9.28
CA GLN A 12 4.15 -11.61 9.64
C GLN A 12 5.14 -10.45 9.77
N ILE A 13 4.70 -9.23 9.45
CA ILE A 13 5.48 -8.02 9.70
C ILE A 13 5.38 -7.68 11.20
N ASP A 14 6.52 -7.50 11.86
CA ASP A 14 6.57 -7.16 13.28
C ASP A 14 5.81 -5.85 13.58
N GLU A 15 4.98 -5.84 14.64
CA GLU A 15 4.07 -4.74 14.96
C GLU A 15 4.78 -3.36 15.07
N PRO A 16 5.96 -3.23 15.70
CA PRO A 16 6.69 -1.97 15.73
C PRO A 16 7.14 -1.49 14.34
N THR A 17 7.49 -2.42 13.44
CA THR A 17 7.81 -2.07 12.04
C THR A 17 6.56 -1.57 11.33
N LEU A 18 5.45 -2.27 11.49
CA LEU A 18 4.18 -1.92 10.86
C LEU A 18 3.68 -0.54 11.33
N SER A 19 3.71 -0.29 12.64
CA SER A 19 3.40 1.01 13.23
C SER A 19 4.31 2.11 12.69
N GLY A 20 5.63 1.87 12.64
CA GLY A 20 6.56 2.83 12.07
C GLY A 20 6.33 3.13 10.59
N LEU A 21 5.87 2.16 9.79
CA LEU A 21 5.50 2.37 8.39
C LEU A 21 4.23 3.23 8.24
N TRP A 22 3.27 3.09 9.14
CA TRP A 22 2.10 3.98 9.20
C TRP A 22 2.51 5.41 9.57
N GLU A 23 3.32 5.58 10.61
CA GLU A 23 3.83 6.90 11.02
C GLU A 23 4.66 7.59 9.93
N LEU A 24 5.42 6.81 9.14
CA LEU A 24 6.20 7.32 8.01
C LEU A 24 5.32 7.76 6.81
N GLY A 25 4.04 7.38 6.78
CA GLY A 25 3.15 7.60 5.65
C GLY A 25 3.37 6.62 4.48
N ALA A 26 4.04 5.50 4.73
CA ALA A 26 4.43 4.54 3.68
C ALA A 26 3.24 3.85 2.99
N PHE A 27 2.06 3.89 3.60
CA PHE A 27 0.80 3.37 3.04
C PHE A 27 0.11 4.35 2.07
N GLY A 28 0.49 5.63 2.08
CA GLY A 28 -0.19 6.69 1.34
C GLY A 28 0.70 7.45 0.35
N LEU A 29 1.71 6.81 -0.25
CA LEU A 29 2.78 7.52 -0.96
C LEU A 29 2.26 8.40 -2.11
N GLN A 30 1.31 7.89 -2.90
CA GLN A 30 0.78 8.59 -4.09
C GLN A 30 -0.53 9.35 -3.83
N VAL A 31 -1.11 9.25 -2.63
CA VAL A 31 -2.34 9.98 -2.30
C VAL A 31 -2.01 11.46 -2.13
N PRO A 32 -2.81 12.40 -2.68
CA PRO A 32 -2.56 13.83 -2.51
C PRO A 32 -2.50 14.24 -1.03
N GLY A 33 -1.69 15.25 -0.71
CA GLY A 33 -1.46 15.71 0.67
C GLY A 33 -2.74 16.19 1.36
N GLU A 34 -3.63 16.85 0.61
CA GLU A 34 -4.94 17.28 1.09
C GLU A 34 -5.90 16.14 1.46
N LEU A 35 -5.58 14.90 1.05
CA LEU A 35 -6.30 13.68 1.40
C LEU A 35 -5.49 12.77 2.34
N GLY A 36 -4.43 13.29 2.96
CA GLY A 36 -3.65 12.59 3.99
C GLY A 36 -2.49 11.74 3.49
N GLY A 37 -2.11 11.84 2.21
CA GLY A 37 -0.94 11.16 1.66
C GLY A 37 0.32 12.02 1.51
N LEU A 38 1.33 11.49 0.82
CA LEU A 38 2.59 12.20 0.56
C LEU A 38 2.66 12.89 -0.81
N GLY A 39 1.67 12.70 -1.68
CA GLY A 39 1.56 13.38 -2.98
C GLY A 39 2.68 13.05 -3.97
N LEU A 40 3.32 11.88 -3.85
CA LEU A 40 4.44 11.52 -4.72
C LEU A 40 3.99 11.19 -6.13
N ASN A 41 4.77 11.66 -7.11
CA ASN A 41 4.62 11.23 -8.50
C ASN A 41 5.18 9.80 -8.72
N ASN A 42 4.96 9.22 -9.89
CA ASN A 42 5.38 7.85 -10.19
C ASN A 42 6.91 7.64 -10.08
N THR A 43 7.74 8.62 -10.45
CA THR A 43 9.20 8.50 -10.36
C THR A 43 9.69 8.54 -8.92
N GLN A 44 9.13 9.43 -8.09
CA GLN A 44 9.40 9.48 -6.66
C GLN A 44 8.92 8.21 -5.95
N TYR A 45 7.73 7.73 -6.31
CA TYR A 45 7.19 6.45 -5.84
C TYR A 45 8.12 5.29 -6.19
N ALA A 46 8.54 5.18 -7.44
CA ALA A 46 9.48 4.14 -7.88
C ALA A 46 10.76 4.15 -7.05
N ARG A 47 11.33 5.34 -6.79
CA ARG A 47 12.55 5.46 -6.00
C ARG A 47 12.41 4.91 -4.58
N LEU A 48 11.26 5.12 -3.94
CA LEU A 48 10.98 4.57 -2.60
C LEU A 48 10.68 3.07 -2.66
N VAL A 49 9.93 2.61 -3.66
CA VAL A 49 9.65 1.19 -3.86
C VAL A 49 10.92 0.38 -4.09
N GLU A 50 11.91 0.93 -4.82
CA GLU A 50 13.24 0.30 -4.97
C GLU A 50 13.95 0.11 -3.63
N VAL A 51 13.84 1.08 -2.71
CA VAL A 51 14.43 0.95 -1.36
C VAL A 51 13.76 -0.17 -0.60
N VAL A 52 12.42 -0.24 -0.61
CA VAL A 52 11.68 -1.32 0.07
C VAL A 52 12.05 -2.68 -0.54
N GLY A 53 12.04 -2.79 -1.87
CA GLY A 53 12.34 -4.04 -2.57
C GLY A 53 13.78 -4.53 -2.37
N ALA A 54 14.74 -3.63 -2.12
CA ALA A 54 16.11 -3.99 -1.79
C ALA A 54 16.29 -4.53 -0.37
N HIS A 55 15.31 -4.33 0.53
CA HIS A 55 15.43 -4.71 1.94
C HIS A 55 14.45 -5.82 2.35
N ASP A 56 13.19 -5.74 1.92
CA ASP A 56 12.16 -6.68 2.33
C ASP A 56 10.98 -6.68 1.34
N LEU A 57 10.90 -7.73 0.53
CA LEU A 57 9.81 -7.90 -0.44
C LEU A 57 8.48 -8.29 0.22
N GLY A 58 8.49 -8.88 1.42
CA GLY A 58 7.26 -9.17 2.16
C GLY A 58 6.56 -7.88 2.59
N VAL A 59 7.33 -6.95 3.16
CA VAL A 59 6.85 -5.57 3.43
C VAL A 59 6.44 -4.88 2.13
N GLY A 60 7.24 -5.00 1.08
CA GLY A 60 6.94 -4.43 -0.24
C GLY A 60 5.60 -4.89 -0.82
N ILE A 61 5.26 -6.17 -0.68
CA ILE A 61 3.98 -6.70 -1.12
C ILE A 61 2.84 -6.18 -0.24
N THR A 62 2.97 -6.12 1.08
CA THR A 62 1.92 -5.54 1.94
C THR A 62 1.61 -4.08 1.57
N LEU A 63 2.65 -3.25 1.40
CA LEU A 63 2.48 -1.85 0.98
C LEU A 63 1.92 -1.74 -0.45
N GLY A 64 2.40 -2.58 -1.36
CA GLY A 64 2.00 -2.59 -2.76
C GLY A 64 0.57 -3.10 -2.97
N ALA A 65 0.18 -4.20 -2.33
CA ALA A 65 -1.18 -4.72 -2.37
C ALA A 65 -2.19 -3.66 -1.88
N HIS A 66 -1.82 -2.91 -0.83
CA HIS A 66 -2.61 -1.80 -0.32
C HIS A 66 -2.75 -0.64 -1.32
N GLN A 67 -1.64 -0.06 -1.80
CA GLN A 67 -1.69 1.21 -2.56
C GLN A 67 -1.48 1.09 -4.07
N SER A 68 -0.69 0.12 -4.54
CA SER A 68 -0.45 -0.07 -5.97
C SER A 68 -1.70 -0.55 -6.68
N ILE A 69 -2.52 -1.37 -6.00
CA ILE A 69 -3.75 -1.98 -6.56
C ILE A 69 -4.97 -1.85 -5.64
N GLY A 70 -4.84 -1.99 -4.32
CA GLY A 70 -5.96 -2.09 -3.39
C GLY A 70 -6.90 -0.89 -3.42
N PHE A 71 -6.39 0.31 -3.17
CA PHE A 71 -7.18 1.55 -3.33
C PHE A 71 -6.95 2.27 -4.67
N LYS A 72 -6.04 1.77 -5.53
CA LYS A 72 -5.60 2.49 -6.74
C LYS A 72 -6.75 2.88 -7.66
N GLY A 73 -7.77 2.04 -7.78
CA GLY A 73 -8.98 2.36 -8.55
C GLY A 73 -9.67 3.65 -8.08
N ILE A 74 -9.75 3.89 -6.77
CA ILE A 74 -10.32 5.13 -6.22
C ILE A 74 -9.48 6.34 -6.61
N LEU A 75 -8.14 6.22 -6.55
CA LEU A 75 -7.25 7.31 -6.93
C LEU A 75 -7.38 7.66 -8.43
N LEU A 76 -7.42 6.64 -9.30
CA LEU A 76 -7.44 6.83 -10.75
C LEU A 76 -8.81 7.26 -11.28
N VAL A 77 -9.88 6.56 -10.88
CA VAL A 77 -11.21 6.69 -11.51
C VAL A 77 -12.34 7.01 -10.52
N GLY A 78 -12.02 7.15 -9.22
CA GLY A 78 -13.02 7.50 -8.22
C GLY A 78 -13.58 8.92 -8.40
N THR A 79 -14.87 9.08 -8.10
CA THR A 79 -15.51 10.41 -8.05
C THR A 79 -14.91 11.28 -6.94
N PRO A 80 -15.10 12.61 -6.96
CA PRO A 80 -14.67 13.48 -5.86
C PRO A 80 -15.17 13.00 -4.48
N GLU A 81 -16.41 12.52 -4.40
CA GLU A 81 -17.04 12.03 -3.18
C GLU A 81 -16.39 10.72 -2.71
N GLN A 82 -16.08 9.80 -3.63
CA GLN A 82 -15.38 8.55 -3.30
C GLN A 82 -13.97 8.83 -2.80
N LYS A 83 -13.24 9.73 -3.46
CA LYS A 83 -11.88 10.13 -3.06
C LYS A 83 -11.88 10.75 -1.67
N ALA A 84 -12.75 11.73 -1.42
CA ALA A 84 -12.87 12.39 -0.13
C ALA A 84 -13.29 11.43 0.99
N LYS A 85 -14.11 10.42 0.69
CA LYS A 85 -14.58 9.44 1.68
C LYS A 85 -13.54 8.37 2.02
N TYR A 86 -12.83 7.84 1.02
CA TYR A 86 -12.05 6.62 1.21
C TYR A 86 -10.54 6.85 1.31
N LEU A 87 -9.97 7.83 0.59
CA LEU A 87 -8.52 8.04 0.61
C LEU A 87 -7.99 8.42 2.01
N PRO A 88 -8.64 9.32 2.78
CA PRO A 88 -8.18 9.61 4.15
C PRO A 88 -8.22 8.41 5.11
N ARG A 89 -9.09 7.42 4.86
CA ARG A 89 -9.19 6.21 5.69
C ARG A 89 -8.02 5.28 5.45
N VAL A 90 -7.70 5.04 4.18
CA VAL A 90 -6.62 4.12 3.80
C VAL A 90 -5.23 4.71 4.05
N THR A 91 -5.09 6.04 4.08
CA THR A 91 -3.88 6.69 4.59
C THR A 91 -3.84 6.81 6.12
N GLY A 92 -4.98 6.59 6.79
CA GLY A 92 -5.18 6.78 8.23
C GLY A 92 -5.18 5.50 9.07
N GLY A 93 -4.70 4.38 8.53
CA GLY A 93 -4.56 3.12 9.27
C GLY A 93 -5.52 1.99 8.84
N GLU A 94 -6.44 2.25 7.91
CA GLU A 94 -7.27 1.18 7.35
C GLU A 94 -6.59 0.49 6.17
N TYR A 95 -6.58 -0.84 6.15
CA TYR A 95 -6.04 -1.60 5.03
C TYR A 95 -6.99 -1.62 3.82
N ALA A 96 -6.40 -1.81 2.64
CA ALA A 96 -7.09 -1.96 1.37
C ALA A 96 -6.54 -3.20 0.68
N ALA A 97 -7.36 -3.89 -0.09
CA ALA A 97 -7.01 -5.09 -0.82
C ALA A 97 -7.68 -5.10 -2.19
N PHE A 98 -7.03 -5.74 -3.16
CA PHE A 98 -7.58 -5.95 -4.50
C PHE A 98 -8.12 -7.38 -4.60
N CYS A 99 -9.44 -7.51 -4.50
CA CYS A 99 -10.13 -8.81 -4.46
C CYS A 99 -10.68 -9.17 -5.85
N LEU A 100 -9.81 -9.62 -6.75
CA LEU A 100 -10.20 -10.05 -8.10
C LEU A 100 -10.22 -11.57 -8.28
N THR A 101 -9.17 -12.27 -7.81
CA THR A 101 -9.01 -13.70 -8.05
C THR A 101 -10.09 -14.52 -7.35
N GLU A 102 -10.65 -15.48 -8.08
CA GLU A 102 -11.65 -16.44 -7.60
C GLU A 102 -11.16 -17.89 -7.84
N PRO A 103 -11.74 -18.92 -7.19
CA PRO A 103 -11.33 -20.31 -7.42
C PRO A 103 -11.36 -20.76 -8.89
N SER A 104 -12.26 -20.18 -9.71
CA SER A 104 -12.42 -20.46 -11.13
C SER A 104 -11.74 -19.46 -12.07
N SER A 105 -11.22 -18.35 -11.56
CA SER A 105 -10.81 -17.19 -12.38
C SER A 105 -9.53 -16.56 -11.86
N GLY A 106 -8.48 -16.62 -12.68
CA GLY A 106 -7.14 -16.10 -12.39
C GLY A 106 -6.59 -15.33 -13.57
N SER A 107 -5.84 -16.00 -14.45
CA SER A 107 -5.37 -15.40 -15.71
C SER A 107 -6.52 -14.97 -16.62
N ASP A 108 -7.62 -15.71 -16.59
CA ASP A 108 -8.87 -15.39 -17.27
C ASP A 108 -9.86 -14.80 -16.26
N ALA A 109 -9.86 -13.48 -16.16
CA ALA A 109 -10.58 -12.73 -15.13
C ALA A 109 -11.94 -12.18 -15.61
N GLY A 110 -12.34 -12.45 -16.86
CA GLY A 110 -13.51 -11.85 -17.51
C GLY A 110 -14.45 -12.87 -18.13
#